data_AF-A0A1Q6EE57-F1
#
_entry.id   AF-A0A1Q6EE57-F1
#
_cell.length_a   1.000
_cell.length_b   1.000
_cell.length_c   1.000
_cell.angle_alpha   90.00
_cell.angle_beta   90.00
_cell.angle_gamma   90.00
#
_symmetry.space_group_name_H-M   'P 1'
#
loop_
_entity.id
_entity.type
_entity.pdbx_description
1 polymer ?
#
loop_
_entity_poly.entity_id
_entity_poly.type
_entity_poly.pdbx_seq_one_letter_code
_entity_poly.pdbx_strand_id
1 'polypeptide(L)'
;MRRERYKRFTYGDQWNDVVTEPDGTRMTARQQALKHGKDPMTNNLIRRMVKCVVGRFRMWIDEKESGNGGMDAGVRALYRANSLDEMDCRALEEFLISGVAVQRVADDVRPGRSGIRVDNVSPAKFFVNSFTDPRGDDIEMIGMLHDMSPGEAVMRFADGSRCKAKALRELFARTNGTDGESILGRTNADSGSFDRCNERGRCRLIEVWTLESCETVKWHDTACGMCGVTGSGSAGWIDEENKSRAKAGAKPIESVLTHSICWRCRWMTPDGSVVSEYRSPYAHGSHPFVVKLYPLTDGEVHSLVEDVIDQQIYVNRLITLMDRVMSTSAKGVLLFPKSQRSSGMDWEKLSSLWASPDGVIPYEAVDGAPEPKQLITNASDFGARELLSLELKMLEDVSGVSNALLGRSSGGGNVGYERYESEVRNATVAINDLLLTFVHFRETRDEKLRGI
;
A
#
# COMPACT_ATOMS: atom_id res chain seq x y z
N MET A 1 -0.15 5.07 -11.44
CA MET A 1 0.79 4.18 -12.17
C MET A 1 1.94 3.66 -11.29
N ARG A 2 2.71 4.51 -10.58
CA ARG A 2 3.84 4.06 -9.71
C ARG A 2 3.43 3.06 -8.63
N ARG A 3 2.42 3.38 -7.80
CA ARG A 3 1.88 2.49 -6.75
C ARG A 3 1.51 1.08 -7.25
N GLU A 4 0.77 0.98 -8.35
CA GLU A 4 0.34 -0.33 -8.87
C GLU A 4 1.54 -1.17 -9.32
N ARG A 5 2.58 -0.54 -9.88
CA ARG A 5 3.85 -1.22 -10.12
C ARG A 5 4.42 -1.76 -8.82
N TYR A 6 4.53 -0.95 -7.77
CA TYR A 6 5.12 -1.37 -6.49
C TYR A 6 4.35 -2.53 -5.85
N LYS A 7 3.01 -2.45 -5.88
CA LYS A 7 2.12 -3.51 -5.41
C LYS A 7 2.33 -4.82 -6.17
N ARG A 8 2.41 -4.79 -7.51
CA ARG A 8 2.69 -5.97 -8.34
C ARG A 8 4.02 -6.63 -7.95
N PHE A 9 5.07 -5.82 -7.80
CA PHE A 9 6.39 -6.31 -7.39
C PHE A 9 6.35 -7.00 -6.02
N THR A 10 5.72 -6.38 -5.03
CA THR A 10 5.60 -6.95 -3.68
C THR A 10 4.83 -8.26 -3.67
N TYR A 11 3.74 -8.39 -4.44
CA TYR A 11 2.94 -9.62 -4.48
C TYR A 11 3.43 -10.69 -5.48
N GLY A 12 4.56 -10.45 -6.16
CA GLY A 12 5.28 -11.45 -6.93
C GLY A 12 5.14 -11.34 -8.45
N ASP A 13 4.36 -10.39 -8.94
CA ASP A 13 4.35 -10.04 -10.36
C ASP A 13 5.50 -9.08 -10.69
N GLN A 14 6.70 -9.67 -10.84
CA GLN A 14 7.97 -8.95 -11.04
C GLN A 14 8.49 -8.97 -12.48
N TRP A 15 7.78 -9.64 -13.41
CA TRP A 15 8.23 -9.83 -14.80
C TRP A 15 7.27 -9.26 -15.86
N ASN A 16 6.14 -8.67 -15.46
CA ASN A 16 5.18 -8.08 -16.39
C ASN A 16 5.45 -6.60 -16.73
N ASP A 17 6.58 -6.03 -16.26
CA ASP A 17 7.00 -4.72 -16.72
C ASP A 17 7.31 -4.74 -18.22
N VAL A 18 6.87 -3.71 -18.93
CA VAL A 18 7.05 -3.59 -20.38
C VAL A 18 8.46 -3.12 -20.67
N VAL A 19 9.17 -3.87 -21.50
CA VAL A 19 10.52 -3.58 -21.99
C VAL A 19 10.43 -3.34 -23.49
N THR A 20 11.24 -2.40 -23.99
CA THR A 20 11.39 -2.15 -25.42
C THR A 20 12.72 -2.74 -25.89
N GLU A 21 12.68 -3.62 -26.89
CA GLU A 21 13.89 -4.17 -27.50
C GLU A 21 14.58 -3.13 -28.41
N PRO A 22 15.87 -3.33 -28.78
CA PRO A 22 16.59 -2.43 -29.69
C PRO A 22 15.92 -2.26 -31.06
N ASP A 23 15.06 -3.20 -31.45
CA ASP A 23 14.28 -3.19 -32.68
C ASP A 23 12.97 -2.37 -32.57
N GLY A 24 12.67 -1.79 -31.40
CA GLY A 24 11.46 -1.03 -31.11
C GLY A 24 10.26 -1.87 -30.67
N THR A 25 10.38 -3.20 -30.60
CA THR A 25 9.29 -4.09 -30.19
C THR A 25 9.03 -3.96 -28.69
N ARG A 26 7.77 -3.73 -28.30
CA ARG A 26 7.33 -3.71 -26.90
C ARG A 26 6.86 -5.09 -26.48
N MET A 27 7.43 -5.62 -25.41
CA MET A 27 7.05 -6.90 -24.81
C MET A 27 7.25 -6.88 -23.30
N THR A 28 6.72 -7.85 -22.57
CA THR A 28 7.00 -7.94 -21.12
C THR A 28 8.41 -8.48 -20.88
N ALA A 29 9.01 -8.14 -19.73
CA ALA A 29 10.30 -8.71 -19.32
C ALA A 29 10.26 -10.26 -19.29
N ARG A 30 9.10 -10.85 -18.96
CA ARG A 30 8.87 -12.30 -19.06
C ARG A 30 8.98 -12.81 -20.49
N GLN A 31 8.32 -12.16 -21.44
CA GLN A 31 8.38 -12.53 -22.86
C GLN A 31 9.80 -12.40 -23.41
N GLN A 32 10.51 -11.35 -23.04
CA GLN A 32 11.92 -11.18 -23.40
C GLN A 32 12.79 -12.31 -22.85
N ALA A 33 12.62 -12.66 -21.57
CA ALA A 33 13.35 -13.78 -20.96
C ALA A 33 13.09 -15.10 -21.70
N LEU A 34 11.81 -15.41 -21.96
CA LEU A 34 11.40 -16.61 -22.70
C LEU A 34 11.92 -16.64 -24.14
N LYS A 35 11.91 -15.51 -24.85
CA LYS A 35 12.49 -15.37 -26.20
C LYS A 35 13.99 -15.70 -26.22
N HIS A 36 14.70 -15.37 -25.15
CA HIS A 36 16.10 -15.75 -24.97
C HIS A 36 16.30 -17.17 -24.41
N GLY A 37 15.23 -17.97 -24.27
CA GLY A 37 15.27 -19.32 -23.73
C GLY A 37 15.56 -19.37 -22.21
N LYS A 38 15.15 -18.33 -21.47
CA LYS A 38 15.29 -18.25 -20.01
C LYS A 38 13.93 -18.47 -19.36
N ASP A 39 13.82 -19.44 -18.46
CA ASP A 39 12.70 -19.48 -17.51
C ASP A 39 12.98 -18.48 -16.38
N PRO A 40 12.14 -17.44 -16.20
CA PRO A 40 12.40 -16.42 -15.21
C PRO A 40 12.30 -17.00 -13.80
N MET A 41 13.38 -16.90 -13.03
CA MET A 41 13.40 -17.26 -11.61
C MET A 41 13.21 -16.01 -10.75
N THR A 42 12.36 -16.12 -9.73
CA THR A 42 12.06 -15.01 -8.83
C THR A 42 12.31 -15.43 -7.38
N ASN A 43 13.13 -14.66 -6.66
CA ASN A 43 13.20 -14.75 -5.20
C ASN A 43 12.72 -13.43 -4.62
N ASN A 44 11.49 -13.40 -4.09
CA ASN A 44 10.83 -12.16 -3.68
C ASN A 44 11.32 -11.69 -2.30
N LEU A 45 12.41 -10.92 -2.31
CA LEU A 45 13.02 -10.32 -1.12
C LEU A 45 12.18 -9.17 -0.58
N ILE A 46 11.54 -8.39 -1.47
CA ILE A 46 10.64 -7.28 -1.10
C ILE A 46 9.52 -7.76 -0.17
N ARG A 47 8.82 -8.84 -0.51
CA ARG A 47 7.72 -9.37 0.32
C ARG A 47 8.19 -9.80 1.70
N ARG A 48 9.39 -10.37 1.78
CA ARG A 48 9.97 -10.81 3.04
C ARG A 48 10.35 -9.61 3.92
N MET A 49 10.99 -8.61 3.33
CA MET A 49 11.32 -7.34 3.98
C MET A 49 10.08 -6.68 4.59
N VAL A 50 9.01 -6.49 3.79
CA VAL A 50 7.74 -5.90 4.26
C VAL A 50 7.16 -6.70 5.43
N LYS A 51 7.11 -8.04 5.35
CA LYS A 51 6.63 -8.89 6.45
C LYS A 51 7.45 -8.75 7.72
N CYS A 52 8.78 -8.62 7.60
CA CYS A 52 9.66 -8.46 8.76
C CYS A 52 9.44 -7.10 9.44
N VAL A 53 9.30 -6.01 8.68
CA VAL A 53 8.99 -4.69 9.25
C VAL A 53 7.63 -4.70 9.96
N VAL A 54 6.59 -5.25 9.33
CA VAL A 54 5.26 -5.37 9.96
C VAL A 54 5.31 -6.26 11.21
N GLY A 55 6.07 -7.36 11.17
CA GLY A 55 6.27 -8.24 12.32
C GLY A 55 6.96 -7.53 13.48
N ARG A 56 8.01 -6.76 13.21
CA ARG A 56 8.72 -5.96 14.21
C ARG A 56 7.83 -4.89 14.82
N PHE A 57 7.01 -4.22 14.00
CA PHE A 57 6.06 -3.22 14.47
C PHE A 57 5.03 -3.82 15.45
N ARG A 58 4.51 -5.03 15.17
CA ARG A 58 3.63 -5.74 16.10
C ARG A 58 4.28 -6.01 17.44
N MET A 59 5.51 -6.53 17.44
CA MET A 59 6.25 -6.79 18.67
C MET A 59 6.47 -5.50 19.47
N TRP A 60 6.83 -4.42 18.77
CA TRP A 60 7.07 -3.12 19.41
C TRP A 60 5.82 -2.51 20.06
N ILE A 61 4.63 -2.67 19.44
CA ILE A 61 3.36 -2.27 20.07
C ILE A 61 3.10 -3.09 21.33
N ASP A 62 3.22 -4.42 21.24
CA ASP A 62 2.96 -5.34 22.35
C ASP A 62 3.88 -5.06 23.57
N GLU A 63 5.15 -4.78 23.30
CA GLU A 63 6.14 -4.34 24.29
C GLU A 63 5.72 -3.01 24.96
N LYS A 64 5.27 -2.02 24.18
CA LYS A 64 4.82 -0.73 24.71
C LYS A 64 3.54 -0.82 25.53
N GLU A 65 2.57 -1.64 25.11
CA GLU A 65 1.32 -1.83 25.85
C GLU A 65 1.53 -2.55 27.18
N SER A 66 2.48 -3.49 27.22
CA SER A 66 2.87 -4.21 28.44
C SER A 66 3.65 -3.33 29.43
N GLY A 67 4.32 -2.28 28.94
CA GLY A 67 5.33 -1.50 29.64
C GLY A 67 4.88 -0.18 30.29
N ASN A 68 3.63 -0.05 30.76
CA ASN A 68 3.13 1.08 31.59
C ASN A 68 2.51 2.30 30.85
N GLY A 69 2.16 2.18 29.57
CA GLY A 69 1.39 3.20 28.82
C GLY A 69 -0.12 2.95 28.88
N GLY A 70 -0.81 3.45 29.91
CA GLY A 70 -2.26 3.27 30.04
C GLY A 70 -3.04 4.03 28.96
N MET A 71 -3.39 3.33 27.87
CA MET A 71 -4.37 3.84 26.89
C MET A 71 -5.71 4.10 27.59
N ASP A 72 -6.34 5.24 27.29
CA ASP A 72 -7.68 5.54 27.80
C ASP A 72 -8.66 4.38 27.56
N ALA A 73 -9.50 4.10 28.56
CA ALA A 73 -10.41 2.96 28.52
C ALA A 73 -11.42 3.05 27.37
N GLY A 74 -11.86 4.26 27.02
CA GLY A 74 -12.77 4.51 25.90
C GLY A 74 -12.10 4.20 24.56
N VAL A 75 -10.88 4.72 24.35
CA VAL A 75 -10.13 4.44 23.12
C VAL A 75 -9.80 2.95 22.98
N ARG A 76 -9.43 2.27 24.07
CA ARG A 76 -9.18 0.82 24.06
C ARG A 76 -10.41 0.01 23.66
N ALA A 77 -11.61 0.42 24.04
CA ALA A 77 -12.85 -0.22 23.60
C ALA A 77 -13.05 -0.07 22.07
N LEU A 78 -12.76 1.12 21.52
CA LEU A 78 -12.82 1.38 20.08
C LEU A 78 -11.78 0.57 19.30
N TYR A 79 -10.58 0.39 19.85
CA TYR A 79 -9.54 -0.49 19.29
C TYR A 79 -10.06 -1.92 19.10
N ARG A 80 -10.70 -2.50 20.13
CA ARG A 80 -11.29 -3.84 20.06
C ARG A 80 -12.47 -3.91 19.08
N ALA A 81 -13.36 -2.92 19.11
CA ALA A 81 -14.56 -2.88 18.27
C ALA A 81 -14.25 -2.76 16.76
N ASN A 82 -13.10 -2.18 16.42
CA ASN A 82 -12.63 -2.00 15.04
C ASN A 82 -11.44 -2.90 14.67
N SER A 83 -10.96 -3.74 15.58
CA SER A 83 -9.76 -4.58 15.38
C SER A 83 -8.55 -3.77 14.89
N LEU A 84 -8.30 -2.62 15.54
CA LEU A 84 -7.35 -1.62 15.05
C LEU A 84 -5.92 -2.15 14.94
N ASP A 85 -5.50 -3.10 15.78
CA ASP A 85 -4.14 -3.66 15.67
C ASP A 85 -3.93 -4.39 14.34
N GLU A 86 -4.96 -5.09 13.84
CA GLU A 86 -4.90 -5.72 12.52
C GLU A 86 -4.99 -4.67 11.41
N MET A 87 -5.90 -3.71 11.55
CA MET A 87 -6.07 -2.62 10.58
C MET A 87 -4.79 -1.80 10.43
N ASP A 88 -4.13 -1.45 11.52
CA ASP A 88 -2.89 -0.69 11.54
C ASP A 88 -1.76 -1.46 10.87
N CYS A 89 -1.68 -2.78 11.07
CA CYS A 89 -0.69 -3.58 10.35
C CYS A 89 -0.93 -3.63 8.84
N ARG A 90 -2.19 -3.66 8.39
CA ARG A 90 -2.51 -3.61 6.95
C ARG A 90 -2.31 -2.21 6.36
N ALA A 91 -2.58 -1.16 7.14
CA ALA A 91 -2.28 0.21 6.76
C ALA A 91 -0.76 0.41 6.65
N LEU A 92 0.02 -0.15 7.58
CA LEU A 92 1.49 -0.14 7.52
C LEU A 92 2.01 -0.90 6.30
N GLU A 93 1.42 -2.07 5.96
CA GLU A 93 1.80 -2.80 4.75
C GLU A 93 1.61 -1.94 3.48
N GLU A 94 0.47 -1.25 3.36
CA GLU A 94 0.21 -0.33 2.26
C GLU A 94 1.14 0.90 2.29
N PHE A 95 1.46 1.42 3.48
CA PHE A 95 2.38 2.53 3.68
C PHE A 95 3.81 2.18 3.24
N LEU A 96 4.30 0.99 3.57
CA LEU A 96 5.61 0.50 3.13
C LEU A 96 5.67 0.32 1.60
N ILE A 97 4.57 -0.09 0.98
CA ILE A 97 4.49 -0.32 -0.47
C ILE A 97 4.35 0.99 -1.24
N SER A 98 3.47 1.88 -0.81
CA SER A 98 3.03 3.04 -1.58
C SER A 98 3.53 4.39 -1.05
N GLY A 99 4.05 4.43 0.18
CA GLY A 99 4.35 5.67 0.90
C GLY A 99 3.11 6.38 1.43
N VAL A 100 1.92 5.76 1.31
CA VAL A 100 0.63 6.38 1.63
C VAL A 100 -0.14 5.52 2.63
N ALA A 101 -0.57 6.12 3.73
CA ALA A 101 -1.50 5.55 4.69
C ALA A 101 -2.74 6.44 4.78
N VAL A 102 -3.92 5.85 4.59
CA VAL A 102 -5.19 6.57 4.74
C VAL A 102 -6.16 5.73 5.56
N GLN A 103 -6.73 6.33 6.60
CA GLN A 103 -7.83 5.77 7.36
C GLN A 103 -9.00 6.76 7.36
N ARG A 104 -10.22 6.25 7.33
CA ARG A 104 -11.44 7.04 7.51
C ARG A 104 -12.03 6.71 8.87
N VAL A 105 -12.20 7.74 9.69
CA VAL A 105 -12.82 7.65 11.02
C VAL A 105 -14.16 8.36 10.99
N ALA A 106 -15.25 7.62 11.14
CA ALA A 106 -16.60 8.20 11.11
C ALA A 106 -17.58 7.36 11.91
N ASP A 107 -18.61 8.01 12.46
CA ASP A 107 -19.83 7.31 12.88
C ASP A 107 -20.60 6.85 11.63
N ASP A 108 -20.75 5.53 11.47
CA ASP A 108 -21.32 4.92 10.27
C ASP A 108 -22.37 3.87 10.64
N VAL A 109 -23.42 3.79 9.83
CA VAL A 109 -24.50 2.82 9.98
C VAL A 109 -24.38 1.76 8.88
N ARG A 110 -24.03 0.55 9.28
CA ARG A 110 -23.94 -0.64 8.40
C ARG A 110 -24.97 -1.68 8.82
N PRO A 111 -25.32 -2.63 7.93
CA PRO A 111 -26.24 -3.71 8.27
C PRO A 111 -25.78 -4.46 9.54
N GLY A 112 -26.58 -4.38 10.60
CA GLY A 112 -26.32 -5.05 11.88
C GLY A 112 -25.24 -4.42 12.77
N ARG A 113 -24.68 -3.26 12.41
CA ARG A 113 -23.64 -2.58 13.19
C ARG A 113 -23.73 -1.05 13.02
N SER A 114 -23.94 -0.33 14.13
CA SER A 114 -23.89 1.14 14.19
C SER A 114 -22.79 1.61 15.15
N GLY A 115 -22.21 2.78 14.89
CA GLY A 115 -21.23 3.44 15.76
C GLY A 115 -19.94 3.83 15.03
N ILE A 116 -18.97 4.31 15.81
CA ILE A 116 -17.68 4.79 15.33
C ILE A 116 -16.88 3.68 14.65
N ARG A 117 -16.50 3.93 13.40
CA ARG A 117 -15.73 3.03 12.54
C ARG A 117 -14.43 3.66 12.08
N VAL A 118 -13.43 2.79 11.96
CA VAL A 118 -12.15 3.09 11.31
C VAL A 118 -11.99 2.10 10.16
N ASP A 119 -11.90 2.62 8.94
CA ASP A 119 -11.64 1.81 7.75
C ASP A 119 -10.33 2.24 7.10
N ASN A 120 -9.49 1.28 6.70
CA ASN A 120 -8.35 1.55 5.83
C ASN A 120 -8.88 1.89 4.44
N VAL A 121 -8.48 3.04 3.91
CA VAL A 121 -8.89 3.50 2.59
C VAL A 121 -7.82 3.13 1.59
N SER A 122 -8.21 2.48 0.49
CA SER A 122 -7.28 2.21 -0.59
C SER A 122 -6.88 3.52 -1.27
N PRO A 123 -5.58 3.80 -1.48
CA PRO A 123 -5.14 4.99 -2.20
C PRO A 123 -5.71 5.10 -3.62
N ALA A 124 -6.14 3.98 -4.24
CA ALA A 124 -6.78 3.99 -5.55
C ALA A 124 -8.21 4.56 -5.55
N LYS A 125 -8.89 4.58 -4.39
CA LYS A 125 -10.23 5.13 -4.20
C LYS A 125 -10.19 6.45 -3.44
N PHE A 126 -9.02 6.99 -3.13
CA PHE A 126 -8.84 8.19 -2.34
C PHE A 126 -8.31 9.32 -3.22
N PHE A 127 -8.74 10.55 -2.94
CA PHE A 127 -8.23 11.73 -3.61
C PHE A 127 -8.15 12.89 -2.62
N VAL A 128 -7.19 13.77 -2.85
CA VAL A 128 -6.89 14.94 -2.03
C VAL A 128 -6.28 16.02 -2.93
N ASN A 129 -6.44 17.29 -2.59
CA ASN A 129 -5.70 18.35 -3.27
C ASN A 129 -4.18 18.15 -3.11
N SER A 130 -3.39 18.74 -4.00
CA SER A 130 -1.94 18.82 -3.78
C SER A 130 -1.66 19.59 -2.50
N PHE A 131 -0.85 19.01 -1.63
CA PHE A 131 -0.48 19.60 -0.35
C PHE A 131 0.99 19.30 -0.06
N THR A 132 1.63 20.18 0.71
CA THR A 132 3.07 20.19 0.98
C THR A 132 3.39 20.01 2.45
N ASP A 133 2.46 20.34 3.35
CA ASP A 133 2.66 20.14 4.79
C ASP A 133 2.54 18.65 5.14
N PRO A 134 3.58 17.98 5.68
CA PRO A 134 3.50 16.58 6.11
C PRO A 134 2.48 16.31 7.24
N ARG A 135 1.94 17.37 7.86
CA ARG A 135 0.82 17.31 8.82
C ARG A 135 -0.54 17.31 8.13
N GLY A 136 -0.62 17.82 6.90
CA GLY A 136 -1.87 17.95 6.14
C GLY A 136 -2.71 19.18 6.49
N ASP A 137 -2.12 20.19 7.14
CA ASP A 137 -2.82 21.43 7.54
C ASP A 137 -3.27 22.28 6.32
N ASP A 138 -2.61 22.13 5.17
CA ASP A 138 -2.89 22.79 3.90
C ASP A 138 -3.84 21.99 2.97
N ILE A 139 -4.52 20.97 3.52
CA ILE A 139 -5.56 20.23 2.80
C ILE A 139 -6.86 21.04 2.80
N GLU A 140 -7.37 21.33 1.61
CA GLU A 140 -8.62 22.08 1.38
C GLU A 140 -9.70 21.22 0.73
N MET A 141 -9.32 20.12 0.09
CA MET A 141 -10.23 19.16 -0.52
C MET A 141 -9.74 17.74 -0.29
N ILE A 142 -10.62 16.89 0.22
CA ILE A 142 -10.30 15.48 0.49
C ILE A 142 -11.53 14.62 0.31
N GLY A 143 -11.36 13.40 -0.19
CA GLY A 143 -12.50 12.55 -0.43
C GLY A 143 -12.15 11.12 -0.77
N MET A 144 -13.20 10.31 -0.91
CA MET A 144 -13.07 8.93 -1.34
C MET A 144 -14.24 8.45 -2.19
N LEU A 145 -13.95 7.45 -3.00
CA LEU A 145 -14.91 6.71 -3.80
C LEU A 145 -15.44 5.52 -2.98
N HIS A 146 -16.75 5.45 -2.85
CA HIS A 146 -17.47 4.37 -2.20
C HIS A 146 -18.13 3.45 -3.23
N ASP A 147 -18.11 2.15 -2.94
CA ASP A 147 -18.84 1.12 -3.68
C ASP A 147 -19.81 0.42 -2.73
N MET A 148 -21.09 0.75 -2.81
CA MET A 148 -22.08 0.19 -1.91
C MET A 148 -23.27 -0.38 -2.66
N SER A 149 -24.03 -1.23 -1.98
CA SER A 149 -25.29 -1.71 -2.55
C SER A 149 -26.31 -0.57 -2.58
N PRO A 150 -27.24 -0.55 -3.56
CA PRO A 150 -28.32 0.43 -3.57
C PRO A 150 -29.17 0.41 -2.28
N GLY A 151 -29.30 -0.76 -1.64
CA GLY A 151 -30.00 -0.90 -0.37
C GLY A 151 -29.29 -0.20 0.79
N GLU A 152 -27.95 -0.31 0.84
CA GLU A 152 -27.12 0.40 1.81
C GLU A 152 -27.16 1.92 1.57
N ALA A 153 -27.05 2.37 0.33
CA ALA A 153 -27.15 3.79 0.00
C ALA A 153 -28.51 4.38 0.43
N VAL A 154 -29.61 3.67 0.16
CA VAL A 154 -30.94 4.09 0.63
C VAL A 154 -31.02 4.09 2.15
N MET A 155 -30.47 3.08 2.83
CA MET A 155 -30.46 3.02 4.29
C MET A 155 -29.72 4.20 4.93
N ARG A 156 -28.60 4.64 4.32
CA ARG A 156 -27.80 5.76 4.82
C ARG A 156 -28.35 7.15 4.48
N PHE A 157 -28.87 7.33 3.26
CA PHE A 157 -29.18 8.66 2.73
C PHE A 157 -30.67 8.97 2.58
N ALA A 158 -31.58 8.00 2.78
CA ALA A 158 -33.00 8.27 2.65
C ALA A 158 -33.61 9.03 3.84
N ASP A 159 -32.91 9.11 4.98
CA ASP A 159 -33.34 9.80 6.21
C ASP A 159 -34.77 9.41 6.64
N GLY A 160 -35.13 8.14 6.47
CA GLY A 160 -36.48 7.62 6.77
C GLY A 160 -37.59 8.04 5.79
N SER A 161 -37.30 8.88 4.78
CA SER A 161 -38.28 9.36 3.79
C SER A 161 -38.49 8.35 2.66
N ARG A 162 -39.74 7.88 2.50
CA ARG A 162 -40.13 6.99 1.39
C ARG A 162 -39.92 7.63 0.02
N CYS A 163 -40.18 8.93 -0.10
CA CYS A 163 -39.99 9.68 -1.34
C CYS A 163 -38.50 9.77 -1.71
N LYS A 164 -37.64 10.12 -0.75
CA LYS A 164 -36.18 10.17 -0.95
C LYS A 164 -35.62 8.79 -1.28
N ALA A 165 -36.08 7.75 -0.59
CA ALA A 165 -35.71 6.37 -0.88
C ALA A 165 -36.10 5.93 -2.31
N LYS A 166 -37.26 6.36 -2.83
CA LYS A 166 -37.67 6.08 -4.21
C LYS A 166 -36.78 6.81 -5.21
N ALA A 167 -36.54 8.11 -5.00
CA ALA A 167 -35.69 8.93 -5.85
C ALA A 167 -34.25 8.38 -5.93
N LEU A 168 -33.68 7.96 -4.80
CA LEU A 168 -32.34 7.36 -4.76
C LEU A 168 -32.28 6.05 -5.56
N ARG A 169 -33.31 5.18 -5.46
CA ARG A 169 -33.36 3.94 -6.26
C ARG A 169 -33.42 4.23 -7.75
N GLU A 170 -34.22 5.21 -8.17
CA GLU A 170 -34.32 5.63 -9.57
C GLU A 170 -33.00 6.21 -10.08
N LEU A 171 -32.33 7.02 -9.25
CA LEU A 171 -31.01 7.56 -9.55
C LEU A 171 -29.99 6.44 -9.76
N PHE A 172 -29.86 5.51 -8.82
CA PHE A 172 -28.89 4.42 -8.94
C PHE A 172 -29.21 3.45 -10.09
N ALA A 173 -30.49 3.26 -10.43
CA ALA A 173 -30.87 2.47 -11.60
C ALA A 173 -30.39 3.09 -12.92
N ARG A 174 -30.29 4.43 -12.99
CA ARG A 174 -29.76 5.14 -14.17
C ARG A 174 -28.23 5.09 -14.26
N THR A 175 -27.55 5.10 -13.12
CA THR A 175 -26.08 5.26 -13.05
C THR A 175 -25.34 3.91 -13.00
N ASN A 176 -26.02 2.81 -12.67
CA ASN A 176 -25.40 1.49 -12.65
C ASN A 176 -25.16 0.95 -14.07
N GLY A 177 -23.90 0.74 -14.44
CA GLY A 177 -23.53 -0.01 -15.64
C GLY A 177 -23.84 -1.52 -15.48
N THR A 178 -24.27 -2.16 -16.57
CA THR A 178 -24.61 -3.60 -16.62
C THR A 178 -23.39 -4.53 -16.64
N ASP A 179 -22.20 -4.00 -16.91
CA ASP A 179 -21.01 -4.78 -17.22
C ASP A 179 -20.00 -4.71 -16.06
N GLY A 180 -19.82 -5.84 -15.37
CA GLY A 180 -18.78 -6.01 -14.37
C GLY A 180 -18.48 -7.49 -14.15
N GLU A 181 -17.24 -7.90 -14.41
CA GLU A 181 -16.70 -9.19 -13.95
C GLU A 181 -16.03 -8.97 -12.60
N SER A 182 -16.55 -9.59 -11.53
CA SER A 182 -15.90 -9.60 -10.22
C SER A 182 -15.61 -11.04 -9.80
N ILE A 183 -14.32 -11.37 -9.69
CA ILE A 183 -13.82 -12.60 -9.06
C ILE A 183 -12.88 -12.16 -7.94
N LEU A 184 -13.14 -12.67 -6.73
CA LEU A 184 -12.34 -12.42 -5.53
C LEU A 184 -10.87 -12.80 -5.78
N GLY A 185 -9.93 -11.88 -5.53
CA GLY A 185 -8.49 -12.13 -5.68
C GLY A 185 -7.85 -11.67 -6.99
N ARG A 186 -8.60 -11.10 -7.94
CA ARG A 186 -8.03 -10.41 -9.12
C ARG A 186 -8.04 -8.90 -8.88
N THR A 187 -6.87 -8.27 -8.88
CA THR A 187 -6.77 -6.82 -9.05
C THR A 187 -7.06 -6.53 -10.52
N ASN A 188 -8.29 -6.11 -10.84
CA ASN A 188 -8.57 -5.55 -12.15
C ASN A 188 -7.66 -4.34 -12.32
N ALA A 189 -6.86 -4.31 -13.41
CA ALA A 189 -5.90 -3.25 -13.70
C ALA A 189 -6.53 -1.85 -13.91
N ASP A 190 -7.85 -1.76 -13.76
CA ASP A 190 -8.69 -0.58 -13.97
C ASP A 190 -9.32 -0.08 -12.66
N SER A 191 -8.60 -0.26 -11.53
CA SER A 191 -9.04 -0.07 -10.13
C SER A 191 -9.52 1.34 -9.73
N GLY A 192 -9.72 2.27 -10.67
CA GLY A 192 -9.88 3.68 -10.35
C GLY A 192 -10.61 4.52 -11.40
N SER A 193 -11.52 3.95 -12.20
CA SER A 193 -12.44 4.81 -12.97
C SER A 193 -13.30 5.60 -12.00
N PHE A 194 -13.09 6.91 -11.96
CA PHE A 194 -13.88 7.85 -11.15
C PHE A 194 -15.38 7.72 -11.46
N ASP A 195 -15.68 7.40 -12.72
CA ASP A 195 -17.02 7.46 -13.29
C ASP A 195 -17.81 6.15 -13.14
N ARG A 196 -17.15 5.02 -12.81
CA ARG A 196 -17.79 3.69 -12.84
C ARG A 196 -17.51 2.82 -11.63
N CYS A 197 -18.51 2.03 -11.26
CA CYS A 197 -18.35 0.92 -10.34
C CYS A 197 -17.90 -0.31 -11.15
N ASN A 198 -16.78 -0.93 -10.76
CA ASN A 198 -16.29 -2.15 -11.41
C ASN A 198 -16.97 -3.42 -10.86
N GLU A 199 -17.80 -3.29 -9.81
CA GLU A 199 -18.49 -4.40 -9.16
C GLU A 199 -19.96 -4.46 -9.58
N ARG A 200 -20.38 -5.60 -10.14
CA ARG A 200 -21.74 -5.78 -10.63
C ARG A 200 -22.77 -5.62 -9.51
N GLY A 201 -23.78 -4.77 -9.75
CA GLY A 201 -24.89 -4.55 -8.81
C GLY A 201 -24.59 -3.59 -7.66
N ARG A 202 -23.43 -2.93 -7.65
CA ARG A 202 -23.11 -1.84 -6.73
C ARG A 202 -23.21 -0.48 -7.40
N CYS A 203 -23.50 0.55 -6.62
CA CYS A 203 -23.46 1.94 -7.05
C CYS A 203 -22.20 2.65 -6.55
N ARG A 204 -21.66 3.52 -7.40
CA ARG A 204 -20.55 4.43 -7.09
C ARG A 204 -21.11 5.68 -6.41
N LEU A 205 -20.54 6.03 -5.25
CA LEU A 205 -20.74 7.33 -4.60
C LEU A 205 -19.39 7.97 -4.34
N ILE A 206 -19.37 9.30 -4.39
CA ILE A 206 -18.19 10.12 -4.22
C ILE A 206 -18.44 10.96 -2.96
N GLU A 207 -17.68 10.69 -1.92
CA GLU A 207 -17.67 11.51 -0.70
C GLU A 207 -16.59 12.58 -0.89
N VAL A 208 -17.00 13.86 -0.95
CA VAL A 208 -16.09 14.99 -1.09
C VAL A 208 -16.26 15.89 0.13
N TRP A 209 -15.13 16.21 0.77
CA TRP A 209 -15.04 17.21 1.82
C TRP A 209 -14.28 18.40 1.28
N THR A 210 -14.86 19.59 1.42
CA THR A 210 -14.25 20.85 1.02
C THR A 210 -14.20 21.82 2.19
N LEU A 211 -13.09 22.53 2.28
CA LEU A 211 -12.87 23.61 3.22
C LEU A 211 -13.48 24.89 2.63
N GLU A 212 -14.56 25.40 3.21
CA GLU A 212 -15.32 26.51 2.64
C GLU A 212 -15.36 27.71 3.60
N SER A 213 -15.45 28.92 3.04
CA SER A 213 -15.73 30.13 3.82
C SER A 213 -17.20 30.14 4.23
N CYS A 214 -17.44 30.25 5.54
CA CYS A 214 -18.74 30.17 6.17
C CYS A 214 -19.00 31.44 6.97
N GLU A 215 -20.14 32.09 6.72
CA GLU A 215 -20.56 33.24 7.51
C GLU A 215 -20.96 32.82 8.93
N THR A 216 -20.34 33.47 9.90
CA THR A 216 -20.55 33.27 11.33
C THR A 216 -20.81 34.59 12.02
N VAL A 217 -21.52 34.56 13.13
CA VAL A 217 -21.77 35.73 13.97
C VAL A 217 -21.09 35.47 15.31
N LYS A 218 -20.08 36.28 15.61
CA LYS A 218 -19.48 36.34 16.94
C LYS A 218 -20.35 37.23 17.80
N TRP A 219 -20.74 36.76 18.96
CA TRP A 219 -21.60 37.52 19.86
C TRP A 219 -21.03 37.55 21.27
N HIS A 220 -21.32 38.64 21.96
CA HIS A 220 -20.89 38.90 23.32
C HIS A 220 -22.04 39.52 24.10
N ASP A 221 -22.51 38.80 25.10
CA ASP A 221 -23.51 39.29 26.04
C ASP A 221 -22.79 39.95 27.22
N THR A 222 -22.70 41.28 27.17
CA THR A 222 -22.07 42.09 28.22
C THR A 222 -22.81 42.04 29.56
N ALA A 223 -24.07 41.58 29.59
CA ALA A 223 -24.84 41.47 30.83
C ALA A 223 -24.49 40.22 31.66
N CYS A 224 -24.16 39.11 31.00
CA CYS A 224 -23.78 37.85 31.67
C CYS A 224 -22.31 37.46 31.50
N GLY A 225 -21.54 38.19 30.67
CA GLY A 225 -20.14 37.89 30.37
C GLY A 225 -19.94 36.70 29.44
N MET A 226 -21.00 36.21 28.80
CA MET A 226 -20.94 35.08 27.87
C MET A 226 -20.59 35.56 26.47
N CYS A 227 -19.71 34.83 25.80
CA CYS A 227 -19.41 35.05 24.39
C CYS A 227 -19.47 33.72 23.64
N GLY A 228 -19.71 33.81 22.33
CA GLY A 228 -19.82 32.63 21.49
C GLY A 228 -19.76 32.95 20.01
N VAL A 229 -19.78 31.89 19.21
CA VAL A 229 -19.83 31.97 17.75
C VAL A 229 -21.01 31.11 17.29
N THR A 230 -21.86 31.65 16.43
CA THR A 230 -22.96 30.91 15.81
C THR A 230 -22.92 31.08 14.30
N GLY A 231 -23.54 30.17 13.54
CA GLY A 231 -23.70 30.35 12.10
C GLY A 231 -24.66 31.50 11.80
N SER A 232 -24.39 32.28 10.74
CA SER A 232 -25.24 33.41 10.31
C SER A 232 -26.73 33.03 10.20
N GLY A 233 -27.04 31.89 9.56
CA GLY A 233 -28.42 31.40 9.42
C GLY A 233 -29.11 30.98 10.72
N SER A 234 -28.37 30.72 11.80
CA SER A 234 -28.90 30.37 13.13
C SER A 234 -28.79 31.52 14.12
N ALA A 235 -28.31 32.69 13.69
CA ALA A 235 -28.11 33.86 14.56
C ALA A 235 -29.41 34.65 14.84
N GLY A 236 -30.54 34.28 14.22
CA GLY A 236 -31.82 35.00 14.37
C GLY A 236 -32.32 35.13 15.81
N TRP A 237 -31.93 34.22 16.71
CA TRP A 237 -32.25 34.32 18.14
C TRP A 237 -31.63 35.56 18.79
N ILE A 238 -30.48 36.04 18.32
CA ILE A 238 -29.80 37.23 18.84
C ILE A 238 -30.66 38.47 18.57
N ASP A 239 -31.24 38.56 17.38
CA ASP A 239 -32.10 39.66 16.99
C ASP A 239 -33.44 39.64 17.75
N GLU A 240 -34.00 38.46 17.97
CA GLU A 240 -35.22 38.28 18.77
C GLU A 240 -35.00 38.64 20.24
N GLU A 241 -33.89 38.18 20.83
CA GLU A 241 -33.50 38.48 22.20
C GLU A 241 -33.21 39.97 22.39
N ASN A 242 -32.50 40.60 21.45
CA ASN A 242 -32.24 42.04 21.48
C ASN A 242 -33.52 42.87 21.40
N LYS A 243 -34.52 42.44 20.61
CA LYS A 243 -35.85 43.09 20.58
C LYS A 243 -36.59 42.94 21.91
N SER A 244 -36.46 41.80 22.58
CA SER A 244 -37.04 41.57 23.91
C SER A 244 -36.38 42.46 24.97
N ARG A 245 -35.04 42.51 24.99
CA ARG A 245 -34.24 43.33 25.90
C ARG A 245 -34.47 44.83 25.72
N ALA A 246 -34.65 45.29 24.48
CA ALA A 246 -34.99 46.68 24.19
C ALA A 246 -36.32 47.10 24.83
N LYS A 247 -37.33 46.20 24.88
CA LYS A 247 -38.60 46.46 25.57
C LYS A 247 -38.45 46.47 27.09
N ALA A 248 -37.50 45.72 27.64
CA ALA A 248 -37.21 45.62 29.07
C ALA A 248 -36.16 46.65 29.57
N GLY A 249 -35.57 47.46 28.68
CA GLY A 249 -34.51 48.42 29.03
C GLY A 249 -33.16 47.78 29.40
N ALA A 250 -32.92 46.53 28.99
CA ALA A 250 -31.66 45.83 29.23
C ALA A 250 -30.62 46.08 28.12
N LYS A 251 -29.34 45.85 28.42
CA LYS A 251 -28.26 46.00 27.43
C LYS A 251 -28.37 44.94 26.32
N PRO A 252 -28.19 45.33 25.04
CA PRO A 252 -28.22 44.39 23.93
C PRO A 252 -26.99 43.49 23.94
N ILE A 253 -27.15 42.30 23.35
CA ILE A 253 -26.06 41.40 22.98
C ILE A 253 -25.35 42.02 21.77
N GLU A 254 -24.05 42.27 21.91
CA GLU A 254 -23.20 42.74 20.83
C GLU A 254 -22.95 41.59 19.85
N SER A 255 -23.09 41.84 18.55
CA SER A 255 -22.84 40.82 17.54
C SER A 255 -22.11 41.40 16.32
N VAL A 256 -21.19 40.62 15.76
CA VAL A 256 -20.36 41.01 14.60
C VAL A 256 -20.33 39.85 13.60
N LEU A 257 -20.70 40.14 12.36
CA LEU A 257 -20.55 39.22 11.25
C LEU A 257 -19.05 38.99 10.97
N THR A 258 -18.63 37.73 11.01
CA THR A 258 -17.27 37.28 10.77
C THR A 258 -17.30 36.10 9.81
N HIS A 259 -16.27 35.97 8.97
CA HIS A 259 -16.10 34.76 8.16
C HIS A 259 -15.22 33.78 8.94
N SER A 260 -15.68 32.54 9.06
CA SER A 260 -14.86 31.42 9.53
C SER A 260 -14.71 30.42 8.41
N ILE A 261 -13.78 29.50 8.56
CA ILE A 261 -13.65 28.39 7.64
C ILE A 261 -14.39 27.18 8.23
N CYS A 262 -15.13 26.43 7.42
CA CYS A 262 -15.81 25.22 7.86
C CYS A 262 -15.75 24.10 6.81
N TRP A 263 -15.58 22.86 7.30
CA TRP A 263 -15.59 21.67 6.44
C TRP A 263 -17.02 21.30 6.06
N ARG A 264 -17.27 21.16 4.77
CA ARG A 264 -18.55 20.71 4.20
C ARG A 264 -18.37 19.39 3.46
N CYS A 265 -19.25 18.44 3.75
CA CYS A 265 -19.34 17.17 3.07
C CYS A 265 -20.43 17.20 2.00
N ARG A 266 -20.11 16.67 0.82
CA ARG A 266 -21.04 16.41 -0.28
C ARG A 266 -20.90 14.96 -0.72
N TRP A 267 -22.03 14.26 -0.75
CA TRP A 267 -22.14 12.93 -1.34
C TRP A 267 -22.72 13.07 -2.74
N MET A 268 -21.96 12.65 -3.73
CA MET A 268 -22.31 12.83 -5.14
C MET A 268 -22.27 11.51 -5.88
N THR A 269 -23.08 11.40 -6.92
CA THR A 269 -23.00 10.32 -7.90
C THR A 269 -22.07 10.74 -9.05
N PRO A 270 -21.54 9.80 -9.84
CA PRO A 270 -20.66 10.11 -10.97
C PRO A 270 -21.20 11.11 -12.00
N ASP A 271 -22.53 11.21 -12.16
CA ASP A 271 -23.20 12.18 -13.04
C ASP A 271 -23.31 13.58 -12.41
N GLY A 272 -22.75 13.79 -11.20
CA GLY A 272 -22.75 15.07 -10.50
C GLY A 272 -23.99 15.34 -9.64
N SER A 273 -24.94 14.41 -9.58
CA SER A 273 -26.14 14.58 -8.76
C SER A 273 -25.78 14.50 -7.26
N VAL A 274 -26.22 15.47 -6.46
CA VAL A 274 -25.97 15.52 -5.01
C VAL A 274 -27.01 14.66 -4.28
N VAL A 275 -26.52 13.67 -3.53
CA VAL A 275 -27.32 12.74 -2.72
C VAL A 275 -27.56 13.28 -1.32
N SER A 276 -26.53 13.87 -0.72
CA SER A 276 -26.58 14.45 0.62
C SER A 276 -25.50 15.52 0.77
N GLU A 277 -25.77 16.53 1.59
CA GLU A 277 -24.85 17.62 1.89
C GLU A 277 -25.02 18.04 3.35
N TYR A 278 -23.90 18.17 4.07
CA TYR A 278 -23.90 18.59 5.47
C TYR A 278 -22.55 19.19 5.88
N ARG A 279 -22.54 19.96 6.97
CA ARG A 279 -21.29 20.45 7.61
C ARG A 279 -20.70 19.36 8.51
N SER A 280 -19.39 19.39 8.74
CA SER A 280 -18.73 18.45 9.66
C SER A 280 -19.53 18.27 10.96
N PRO A 281 -20.05 17.06 11.24
CA PRO A 281 -20.82 16.80 12.46
C PRO A 281 -19.93 16.56 13.68
N TYR A 282 -18.61 16.42 13.46
CA TYR A 282 -17.64 16.06 14.49
C TYR A 282 -17.25 17.28 15.34
N ALA A 283 -16.98 17.05 16.62
CA ALA A 283 -16.61 18.09 17.58
C ALA A 283 -15.33 18.84 17.18
N HIS A 284 -14.40 18.16 16.51
CA HIS A 284 -13.18 18.74 15.98
C HIS A 284 -13.38 19.58 14.70
N GLY A 285 -14.59 19.62 14.13
CA GLY A 285 -14.95 20.50 13.00
C GLY A 285 -14.19 20.23 11.69
N SER A 286 -13.58 19.05 11.53
CA SER A 286 -12.70 18.68 10.41
C SER A 286 -13.23 17.45 9.66
N HIS A 287 -12.64 17.08 8.54
CA HIS A 287 -13.00 15.88 7.77
C HIS A 287 -12.70 14.57 8.54
N PRO A 288 -13.31 13.43 8.15
CA PRO A 288 -13.14 12.13 8.82
C PRO A 288 -11.82 11.41 8.49
N PHE A 289 -11.09 11.86 7.46
CA PHE A 289 -9.87 11.18 7.02
C PHE A 289 -8.65 11.49 7.88
N VAL A 290 -7.81 10.48 8.08
CA VAL A 290 -6.44 10.59 8.57
C VAL A 290 -5.56 10.18 7.41
N VAL A 291 -4.60 11.03 7.03
CA VAL A 291 -3.74 10.83 5.87
C VAL A 291 -2.29 11.01 6.31
N LYS A 292 -1.42 10.10 5.87
CA LYS A 292 0.03 10.27 5.98
C LYS A 292 0.70 9.87 4.68
N LEU A 293 1.53 10.78 4.16
CA LEU A 293 2.41 10.57 3.02
C LEU A 293 3.86 10.60 3.53
N TYR A 294 4.70 9.70 3.04
CA TYR A 294 6.09 9.61 3.48
C TYR A 294 7.07 9.23 2.36
N PRO A 295 8.25 9.89 2.33
CA PRO A 295 8.42 11.27 2.79
C PRO A 295 7.48 12.17 1.98
N LEU A 296 7.09 13.33 2.50
CA LEU A 296 6.42 14.35 1.70
C LEU A 296 7.40 15.49 1.51
N THR A 297 8.11 15.48 0.38
CA THR A 297 9.09 16.51 0.00
C THR A 297 8.67 17.08 -1.34
N ASP A 298 8.35 18.39 -1.37
CA ASP A 298 7.85 19.08 -2.57
C ASP A 298 6.62 18.40 -3.22
N GLY A 299 5.79 17.75 -2.41
CA GLY A 299 4.61 17.00 -2.87
C GLY A 299 4.94 15.62 -3.48
N GLU A 300 6.20 15.20 -3.47
CA GLU A 300 6.63 13.86 -3.89
C GLU A 300 6.62 12.87 -2.72
N VAL A 301 6.36 11.61 -3.06
CA VAL A 301 6.26 10.49 -2.12
C VAL A 301 7.15 9.35 -2.61
N HIS A 302 8.01 8.84 -1.73
CA HIS A 302 8.95 7.75 -1.99
C HIS A 302 8.81 6.64 -0.94
N SER A 303 8.37 5.46 -1.38
CA SER A 303 8.12 4.34 -0.47
C SER A 303 9.37 3.51 -0.23
N LEU A 304 9.42 2.75 0.87
CA LEU A 304 10.50 1.79 1.12
C LEU A 304 10.63 0.77 -0.03
N VAL A 305 9.50 0.37 -0.63
CA VAL A 305 9.51 -0.57 -1.76
C VAL A 305 10.07 0.07 -3.03
N GLU A 306 9.88 1.37 -3.24
CA GLU A 306 10.47 2.09 -4.37
C GLU A 306 11.99 1.96 -4.39
N ASP A 307 12.63 2.12 -3.23
CA ASP A 307 14.09 2.12 -3.09
C ASP A 307 14.75 0.76 -3.40
N VAL A 308 13.99 -0.34 -3.35
CA VAL A 308 14.53 -1.72 -3.49
C VAL A 308 14.09 -2.45 -4.77
N ILE A 309 13.18 -1.86 -5.57
CA ILE A 309 12.65 -2.52 -6.78
C ILE A 309 13.75 -2.79 -7.80
N ASP A 310 14.63 -1.83 -8.03
CA ASP A 310 15.64 -1.94 -9.07
C ASP A 310 16.68 -3.02 -8.72
N GLN A 311 17.04 -3.14 -7.45
CA GLN A 311 17.91 -4.17 -6.89
C GLN A 311 17.22 -5.54 -7.01
N GLN A 312 15.92 -5.65 -6.71
CA GLN A 312 15.17 -6.90 -6.91
C GLN A 312 15.13 -7.34 -8.38
N ILE A 313 14.97 -6.39 -9.32
CA ILE A 313 15.04 -6.66 -10.77
C ILE A 313 16.42 -7.21 -11.11
N TYR A 314 17.48 -6.59 -10.60
CA TYR A 314 18.84 -7.00 -10.88
C TYR A 314 19.18 -8.38 -10.29
N VAL A 315 18.79 -8.65 -9.04
CA VAL A 315 18.91 -9.97 -8.40
C VAL A 315 18.20 -11.05 -9.20
N ASN A 316 16.95 -10.82 -9.64
CA ASN A 316 16.21 -11.79 -10.44
C ASN A 316 16.90 -12.06 -11.79
N ARG A 317 17.44 -11.02 -12.43
CA ARG A 317 18.22 -11.14 -13.66
C ARG A 317 19.50 -11.96 -13.44
N LEU A 318 20.26 -11.69 -12.37
CA LEU A 318 21.47 -12.43 -12.03
C LEU A 318 21.19 -13.90 -11.73
N ILE A 319 20.16 -14.21 -10.93
CA ILE A 319 19.77 -15.59 -10.63
C ILE A 319 19.41 -16.33 -11.93
N THR A 320 18.63 -15.71 -12.81
CA THR A 320 18.25 -16.29 -14.11
C THR A 320 19.48 -16.51 -15.01
N LEU A 321 20.47 -15.60 -14.97
CA LEU A 321 21.72 -15.77 -15.71
C LEU A 321 22.59 -16.89 -15.14
N MET A 322 22.70 -16.98 -13.81
CA MET A 322 23.45 -18.04 -13.14
C MET A 322 22.87 -19.42 -13.40
N ASP A 323 21.54 -19.57 -13.29
CA ASP A 323 20.86 -20.83 -13.59
C ASP A 323 21.14 -21.27 -15.03
N ARG A 324 21.10 -20.33 -15.98
CA ARG A 324 21.47 -20.60 -17.38
C ARG A 324 22.93 -21.03 -17.51
N VAL A 325 23.88 -20.27 -16.94
CA VAL A 325 25.31 -20.60 -17.03
C VAL A 325 25.57 -21.97 -16.44
N MET A 326 24.95 -22.30 -15.31
CA MET A 326 25.02 -23.62 -14.69
C MET A 326 24.43 -24.70 -15.60
N SER A 327 23.24 -24.49 -16.17
CA SER A 327 22.58 -25.42 -17.09
C SER A 327 23.36 -25.64 -18.39
N THR A 328 23.95 -24.60 -18.97
CA THR A 328 24.79 -24.72 -20.17
C THR A 328 26.14 -25.34 -19.87
N SER A 329 26.74 -25.03 -18.72
CA SER A 329 28.05 -25.58 -18.35
C SER A 329 27.97 -27.03 -17.87
N ALA A 330 26.83 -27.44 -17.30
CA ALA A 330 26.54 -28.82 -16.96
C ALA A 330 26.40 -29.72 -18.20
N LYS A 331 26.06 -29.15 -19.36
CA LYS A 331 26.08 -29.86 -20.65
C LYS A 331 27.53 -29.97 -21.14
N GLY A 332 28.30 -30.85 -20.51
CA GLY A 332 29.59 -31.27 -21.05
C GLY A 332 29.36 -31.93 -22.42
N VAL A 333 30.01 -31.42 -23.46
CA VAL A 333 29.90 -31.99 -24.81
C VAL A 333 31.08 -32.93 -25.03
N LEU A 334 30.79 -34.17 -25.41
CA LEU A 334 31.82 -35.12 -25.79
C LEU A 334 32.27 -34.83 -27.24
N LEU A 335 33.52 -34.41 -27.41
CA LEU A 335 34.15 -34.39 -28.72
C LEU A 335 34.79 -35.76 -28.99
N PHE A 336 34.18 -36.54 -29.87
CA PHE A 336 34.67 -37.85 -30.28
C PHE A 336 35.17 -37.81 -31.74
N PRO A 337 36.44 -38.18 -32.03
CA PRO A 337 36.96 -38.23 -33.38
C PRO A 337 36.24 -39.28 -34.23
N LYS A 338 35.67 -38.89 -35.37
CA LYS A 338 34.95 -39.82 -36.27
C LYS A 338 35.82 -40.97 -36.81
N SER A 339 37.14 -40.76 -36.90
CA SER A 339 38.12 -41.74 -37.39
C SER A 339 38.40 -42.88 -36.39
N GLN A 340 38.07 -42.71 -35.11
CA GLN A 340 38.33 -43.69 -34.05
C GLN A 340 37.11 -44.55 -33.70
N ARG A 341 36.05 -44.46 -34.51
CA ARG A 341 34.84 -45.28 -34.34
C ARG A 341 35.12 -46.71 -34.80
N SER A 342 34.90 -47.68 -33.91
CA SER A 342 34.91 -49.10 -34.30
C SER A 342 33.77 -49.40 -35.27
N SER A 343 34.03 -50.21 -36.29
CA SER A 343 33.11 -50.49 -37.41
C SER A 343 31.76 -51.10 -37.02
N GLY A 344 31.61 -51.58 -35.78
CA GLY A 344 30.38 -52.20 -35.25
C GLY A 344 29.66 -51.44 -34.12
N MET A 345 30.10 -50.25 -33.71
CA MET A 345 29.49 -49.50 -32.60
C MET A 345 28.61 -48.37 -33.09
N ASP A 346 27.34 -48.34 -32.66
CA ASP A 346 26.41 -47.24 -32.97
C ASP A 346 26.56 -46.03 -32.03
N TRP A 347 26.21 -44.83 -32.48
CA TRP A 347 26.35 -43.58 -31.72
C TRP A 347 25.54 -43.60 -30.41
N GLU A 348 24.36 -44.20 -30.44
CA GLU A 348 23.52 -44.35 -29.25
C GLU A 348 24.19 -45.25 -28.20
N LYS A 349 24.80 -46.35 -28.65
CA LYS A 349 25.51 -47.29 -27.79
C LYS A 349 26.76 -46.66 -27.18
N LEU A 350 27.53 -45.91 -27.97
CA LEU A 350 28.69 -45.15 -27.49
C LEU A 350 28.29 -44.10 -26.44
N SER A 351 27.20 -43.36 -26.70
CA SER A 351 26.67 -42.38 -25.73
C SER A 351 26.21 -43.04 -24.43
N SER A 352 25.59 -44.23 -24.50
CA SER A 352 25.14 -44.96 -23.31
C SER A 352 26.28 -45.55 -22.48
N LEU A 353 27.37 -45.98 -23.14
CA LEU A 353 28.59 -46.45 -22.49
C LEU A 353 29.34 -45.28 -21.82
N TRP A 354 29.36 -44.10 -22.45
CA TRP A 354 29.97 -42.90 -21.87
C TRP A 354 29.16 -42.33 -20.70
N ALA A 355 27.84 -42.51 -20.70
CA ALA A 355 26.97 -42.08 -19.61
C ALA A 355 27.00 -43.01 -18.38
N SER A 356 27.45 -44.26 -18.56
CA SER A 356 27.50 -45.26 -17.48
C SER A 356 28.78 -45.09 -16.64
N PRO A 357 28.68 -44.96 -15.29
CA PRO A 357 29.85 -44.79 -14.41
C PRO A 357 30.89 -45.93 -14.48
N ASP A 358 30.43 -47.16 -14.73
CA ASP A 358 31.26 -48.36 -14.82
C ASP A 358 31.50 -48.82 -16.28
N GLY A 359 31.26 -47.93 -17.25
CA GLY A 359 31.39 -48.22 -18.67
C GLY A 359 32.85 -48.27 -19.12
N VAL A 360 33.26 -49.39 -19.75
CA VAL A 360 34.56 -49.49 -20.43
C VAL A 360 34.36 -49.23 -21.92
N ILE A 361 35.08 -48.24 -22.46
CA ILE A 361 35.04 -47.87 -23.87
C ILE A 361 36.33 -48.33 -24.54
N PRO A 362 36.30 -49.42 -25.33
CA PRO A 362 37.45 -49.84 -26.10
C PRO A 362 37.70 -48.83 -27.23
N TYR A 363 38.94 -48.35 -27.37
CA TYR A 363 39.36 -47.47 -28.46
C TYR A 363 40.62 -48.02 -29.14
N GLU A 364 40.71 -47.86 -30.46
CA GLU A 364 41.92 -48.16 -31.23
C GLU A 364 42.74 -46.87 -31.36
N ALA A 365 43.90 -46.84 -30.73
CA ALA A 365 44.80 -45.69 -30.81
C ALA A 365 45.41 -45.62 -32.22
N VAL A 366 45.06 -44.58 -32.97
CA VAL A 366 45.72 -44.26 -34.25
C VAL A 366 46.78 -43.21 -33.97
N ASP A 367 48.03 -43.46 -34.38
CA ASP A 367 49.14 -42.54 -34.17
C ASP A 367 48.83 -41.14 -34.72
N GLY A 368 48.89 -40.12 -33.85
CA GLY A 368 48.66 -38.72 -34.19
C GLY A 368 47.20 -38.24 -34.13
N ALA A 369 46.22 -39.11 -33.87
CA ALA A 369 44.82 -38.70 -33.71
C ALA A 369 44.54 -38.24 -32.27
N PRO A 370 43.85 -37.10 -32.06
CA PRO A 370 43.54 -36.60 -30.72
C PRO A 370 42.58 -37.57 -29.99
N GLU A 371 42.79 -37.77 -28.69
CA GLU A 371 41.89 -38.57 -27.85
C GLU A 371 40.50 -37.92 -27.72
N PRO A 372 39.43 -38.69 -27.48
CA PRO A 372 38.13 -38.15 -27.12
C PRO A 372 38.25 -37.27 -25.87
N LYS A 373 37.77 -36.02 -25.97
CA LYS A 373 37.82 -35.07 -24.85
C LYS A 373 36.41 -34.60 -24.55
N GLN A 374 36.05 -34.73 -23.28
CA GLN A 374 34.85 -34.06 -22.78
C GLN A 374 35.18 -32.59 -22.58
N LEU A 375 34.59 -31.73 -23.41
CA LEU A 375 34.64 -30.30 -23.18
C LEU A 375 33.63 -29.98 -22.08
N ILE A 376 34.14 -29.91 -20.86
CA ILE A 376 33.45 -29.31 -19.73
C ILE A 376 33.93 -27.87 -19.69
N THR A 377 33.04 -26.92 -19.94
CA THR A 377 33.31 -25.53 -19.60
C THR A 377 33.22 -25.41 -18.09
N ASN A 378 34.37 -25.37 -17.42
CA ASN A 378 34.43 -25.07 -15.98
C ASN A 378 33.97 -23.63 -15.75
N ALA A 379 32.67 -23.42 -15.53
CA ALA A 379 32.12 -22.14 -15.11
C ALA A 379 32.32 -21.89 -13.60
N SER A 380 33.35 -22.50 -13.00
CA SER A 380 33.66 -22.39 -11.58
C SER A 380 34.12 -20.98 -11.18
N ASP A 381 34.51 -20.13 -12.14
CA ASP A 381 35.02 -18.77 -11.91
C ASP A 381 34.01 -17.68 -12.30
N PHE A 382 32.72 -17.94 -12.06
CA PHE A 382 31.68 -16.99 -12.39
C PHE A 382 31.57 -15.93 -11.27
N GLY A 383 32.21 -14.77 -11.49
CA GLY A 383 32.10 -13.59 -10.63
C GLY A 383 30.66 -13.12 -10.36
N ALA A 384 29.64 -13.69 -11.02
CA ALA A 384 28.27 -13.39 -10.65
C ALA A 384 27.83 -13.98 -9.30
N ARG A 385 28.52 -14.98 -8.74
CA ARG A 385 28.28 -15.37 -7.33
C ARG A 385 28.66 -14.24 -6.37
N GLU A 386 29.81 -13.61 -6.61
CA GLU A 386 30.29 -12.47 -5.84
C GLU A 386 29.39 -11.25 -6.07
N LEU A 387 29.02 -10.97 -7.33
CA LEU A 387 28.05 -9.91 -7.63
C LEU A 387 26.70 -10.18 -6.96
N LEU A 388 26.15 -11.40 -7.02
CA LEU A 388 24.90 -11.72 -6.33
C LEU A 388 25.02 -11.47 -4.82
N SER A 389 26.15 -11.85 -4.21
CA SER A 389 26.39 -11.59 -2.78
C SER A 389 26.49 -10.10 -2.47
N LEU A 390 27.12 -9.32 -3.35
CA LEU A 390 27.23 -7.87 -3.23
C LEU A 390 25.86 -7.20 -3.38
N GLU A 391 25.04 -7.63 -4.34
CA GLU A 391 23.70 -7.11 -4.57
C GLU A 391 22.72 -7.45 -3.44
N LEU A 392 22.81 -8.66 -2.89
CA LEU A 392 22.05 -9.01 -1.68
C LEU A 392 22.44 -8.11 -0.51
N LYS A 393 23.74 -7.81 -0.36
CA LYS A 393 24.22 -6.90 0.68
C LYS A 393 23.78 -5.46 0.44
N MET A 394 23.87 -4.95 -0.80
CA MET A 394 23.37 -3.63 -1.16
C MET A 394 21.85 -3.52 -0.93
N LEU A 395 21.09 -4.58 -1.20
CA LEU A 395 19.66 -4.59 -0.88
C LEU A 395 19.40 -4.54 0.63
N GLU A 396 20.18 -5.27 1.44
CA GLU A 396 20.12 -5.16 2.91
C GLU A 396 20.48 -3.74 3.40
N ASP A 397 21.52 -3.13 2.82
CA ASP A 397 21.98 -1.78 3.18
C ASP A 397 20.94 -0.71 2.78
N VAL A 398 20.38 -0.78 1.56
CA VAL A 398 19.36 0.17 1.05
C VAL A 398 18.02 0.01 1.78
N SER A 399 17.61 -1.24 2.05
CA SER A 399 16.36 -1.48 2.78
C SER A 399 16.42 -1.09 4.26
N GLY A 400 17.63 -0.94 4.83
CA GLY A 400 17.83 -0.83 6.27
C GLY A 400 17.42 -2.08 7.07
N VAL A 401 16.94 -3.15 6.40
CA VAL A 401 16.53 -4.40 7.04
C VAL A 401 17.71 -5.38 7.02
N SER A 402 18.46 -5.41 8.12
CA SER A 402 19.58 -6.34 8.27
C SER A 402 19.13 -7.79 8.49
N ASN A 403 20.04 -8.74 8.26
CA ASN A 403 19.81 -10.16 8.59
C ASN A 403 19.36 -10.39 10.04
N ALA A 404 19.78 -9.55 10.99
CA ALA A 404 19.33 -9.62 12.38
C ALA A 404 17.81 -9.37 12.51
N LEU A 405 17.27 -8.37 11.80
CA LEU A 405 15.81 -8.12 11.74
C LEU A 405 15.06 -9.23 11.00
N LEU A 406 15.73 -9.93 10.08
CA LEU A 406 15.18 -11.08 9.38
C LEU A 406 15.23 -12.38 10.21
N GLY A 407 15.69 -12.32 11.47
CA GLY A 407 15.86 -13.47 12.36
C GLY A 407 16.97 -14.42 11.91
N ARG A 408 17.89 -13.97 11.05
CA ARG A 408 19.06 -14.72 10.60
C ARG A 408 20.25 -14.31 11.45
N SER A 409 20.76 -15.23 12.28
CA SER A 409 22.06 -15.04 12.92
C SER A 409 23.16 -15.18 11.87
N SER A 410 23.97 -14.13 11.74
CA SER A 410 25.20 -14.18 10.94
C SER A 410 26.23 -15.03 11.70
N GLY A 411 26.31 -16.31 11.37
CA GLY A 411 27.36 -17.21 11.84
C GLY A 411 26.96 -18.15 12.97
N GLY A 412 27.26 -19.44 12.78
CA GLY A 412 27.14 -20.44 13.83
C GLY A 412 28.09 -20.15 14.98
N GLY A 413 27.55 -20.18 16.21
CA GLY A 413 28.30 -20.13 17.46
C GLY A 413 28.48 -18.73 18.05
N ASN A 414 27.88 -18.51 19.23
CA ASN A 414 28.19 -17.44 20.19
C ASN A 414 28.03 -15.98 19.72
N VAL A 415 26.92 -15.62 19.06
CA VAL A 415 26.48 -14.21 19.13
C VAL A 415 25.84 -14.00 20.50
N GLY A 416 26.53 -13.30 21.40
CA GLY A 416 26.00 -12.96 22.72
C GLY A 416 24.70 -12.15 22.60
N TYR A 417 23.73 -12.41 23.49
CA TYR A 417 22.43 -11.72 23.53
C TYR A 417 22.56 -10.20 23.38
N GLU A 418 23.53 -9.60 24.08
CA GLU A 418 23.79 -8.15 24.03
C GLU A 418 24.22 -7.65 22.64
N ARG A 419 25.00 -8.43 21.90
CA ARG A 419 25.44 -8.07 20.55
C ARG A 419 24.30 -8.23 19.55
N TYR A 420 23.51 -9.29 19.67
CA TYR A 420 22.30 -9.47 18.86
C TYR A 420 21.30 -8.34 19.09
N GLU A 421 21.03 -7.99 20.36
CA GLU A 421 20.20 -6.84 20.74
C GLU A 421 20.76 -5.51 20.20
N SER A 422 22.09 -5.32 20.20
CA SER A 422 22.73 -4.15 19.62
C SER A 422 22.55 -4.10 18.09
N GLU A 423 22.73 -5.22 17.39
CA GLU A 423 22.55 -5.33 15.94
C GLU A 423 21.09 -5.11 15.53
N VAL A 424 20.13 -5.64 16.28
CA VAL A 424 18.69 -5.39 16.08
C VAL A 424 18.35 -3.92 16.32
N ARG A 425 18.88 -3.31 17.39
CA ARG A 425 18.66 -1.88 17.67
C ARG A 425 19.24 -1.00 16.57
N ASN A 426 20.46 -1.25 16.11
CA ASN A 426 21.09 -0.49 15.03
C ASN A 426 20.33 -0.62 13.70
N ALA A 427 19.87 -1.83 13.37
CA ALA A 427 19.05 -2.04 12.18
C ALA A 427 17.67 -1.36 12.31
N THR A 428 17.14 -1.26 13.53
CA THR A 428 15.90 -0.51 13.79
C THR A 428 16.08 0.98 13.53
N VAL A 429 17.28 1.56 13.73
CA VAL A 429 17.53 3.01 13.49
C VAL A 429 17.20 3.41 12.05
N ALA A 430 17.57 2.59 11.06
CA ALA A 430 17.34 2.90 9.64
C ALA A 430 15.85 2.98 9.27
N ILE A 431 14.99 2.24 9.97
CA ILE A 431 13.54 2.17 9.71
C ILE A 431 12.76 2.94 10.78
N ASN A 432 13.45 3.46 11.80
CA ASN A 432 12.83 4.11 12.94
C ASN A 432 12.03 5.35 12.53
N ASP A 433 12.56 6.15 11.60
CA ASP A 433 11.87 7.34 11.10
C ASP A 433 10.53 6.99 10.43
N LEU A 434 10.53 5.95 9.60
CA LEU A 434 9.32 5.43 8.96
C LEU A 434 8.32 4.92 10.00
N LEU A 435 8.78 4.15 11.00
CA LEU A 435 7.90 3.64 12.06
C LEU A 435 7.34 4.76 12.93
N LEU A 436 8.15 5.75 13.33
CA LEU A 436 7.70 6.91 14.10
C LEU A 436 6.71 7.76 13.31
N THR A 437 6.92 7.91 12.00
CA THR A 437 5.95 8.56 11.11
C THR A 437 4.61 7.83 11.10
N PHE A 438 4.63 6.49 11.08
CA PHE A 438 3.41 5.69 11.15
C PHE A 438 2.76 5.72 12.55
N VAL A 439 3.55 5.87 13.62
CA VAL A 439 3.03 6.07 14.98
C VAL A 439 2.31 7.41 15.09
N HIS A 440 2.89 8.48 14.55
CA HIS A 440 2.21 9.78 14.46
C HIS A 440 0.86 9.65 13.72
N PHE A 441 0.79 8.86 12.64
CA PHE A 441 -0.47 8.59 11.94
C PHE A 441 -1.52 7.95 12.87
N ARG A 442 -1.13 7.00 13.73
CA ARG A 442 -2.03 6.38 14.73
C ARG A 442 -2.47 7.39 15.79
N GLU A 443 -1.56 8.23 16.26
CA GLU A 443 -1.86 9.27 17.26
C GLU A 443 -2.87 10.29 16.71
N THR A 444 -2.68 10.78 15.48
CA THR A 444 -3.64 11.68 14.81
C THR A 444 -5.01 11.03 14.64
N ARG A 445 -5.07 9.73 14.34
CA ARG A 445 -6.34 8.99 14.31
C ARG A 445 -6.98 8.94 15.69
N ASP A 446 -6.20 8.62 16.73
CA ASP A 446 -6.72 8.49 18.09
C ASP A 446 -7.24 9.84 18.63
N GLU A 447 -6.68 10.96 18.19
CA GLU A 447 -7.24 12.30 18.43
C GLU A 447 -8.59 12.50 17.73
N LYS A 448 -8.72 12.12 16.45
CA LYS A 448 -10.00 12.18 15.74
C LYS A 448 -11.05 11.27 16.39
N LEU A 449 -10.67 10.08 16.85
CA LEU A 449 -11.56 9.15 17.55
C LEU A 449 -12.16 9.76 18.83
N ARG A 450 -11.45 10.68 19.50
CA ARG A 450 -11.99 11.38 20.68
C ARG A 450 -12.98 12.51 20.33
N GLY A 451 -12.94 12.99 19.09
CA GLY A 451 -13.77 14.11 18.62
C GLY A 451 -14.99 13.69 17.80
N ILE A 452 -15.25 12.40 17.68
CA ILE A 452 -16.44 11.78 17.07
C ILE A 452 -17.26 11.19 18.20
#